data_AF-A0A2V7WCY0-F1
#
_entry.id   AF-A0A2V7WCY0-F1
#
_cell.length_a   1.000
_cell.length_b   1.000
_cell.length_c   1.000
_cell.angle_alpha   90.00
_cell.angle_beta   90.00
_cell.angle_gamma   90.00
#
_symmetry.space_group_name_H-M   'P 1'
#
loop_
_entity.id
_entity.type
_entity.pdbx_description
1 polymer ?
#
loop_
_entity_poly.entity_id
_entity_poly.type
_entity_poly.pdbx_seq_one_letter_code
_entity_poly.pdbx_strand_id
1 'polypeptide(L)'
;MEFEKLSFESLLGAFASDAPTPGGGTAAALAAAMGAALAEMVCALTLSKEKYAASHDAVRPIAGAARRARQEFLWLAREDSDAYEAVVAARGLPRETDAQRAARARRVTEANRLAAEVPMRTARAAVRLLATLPDLAAKGNPNAVTDAGTAALLLEAAAQ
;
A
#
# COMPACT_ATOMS: atom_id res chain seq x y z
N MET A 1 9.79 -1.81 -9.86
CA MET A 1 8.78 -2.16 -10.91
C MET A 1 7.61 -1.16 -10.86
N GLU A 2 7.02 -0.77 -12.00
CA GLU A 2 5.83 0.11 -12.01
C GLU A 2 4.55 -0.73 -12.05
N PHE A 3 4.09 -1.15 -10.87
CA PHE A 3 2.97 -2.08 -10.72
C PHE A 3 1.65 -1.55 -11.30
N GLU A 4 1.46 -0.24 -11.30
CA GLU A 4 0.29 0.43 -11.86
C GLU A 4 0.16 0.32 -13.39
N LYS A 5 1.24 -0.09 -14.08
CA LYS A 5 1.26 -0.27 -15.53
C LYS A 5 1.16 -1.73 -15.96
N LEU A 6 1.22 -2.67 -15.02
CA LEU A 6 1.08 -4.10 -15.31
C LEU A 6 -0.38 -4.46 -15.53
N SER A 7 -0.62 -5.44 -16.40
CA SER A 7 -1.90 -6.13 -16.39
C SER A 7 -2.05 -6.92 -15.09
N PHE A 8 -3.28 -7.17 -14.67
CA PHE A 8 -3.54 -7.97 -13.47
C PHE A 8 -2.96 -9.39 -13.60
N GLU A 9 -3.03 -9.99 -14.79
CA GLU A 9 -2.42 -11.29 -15.07
C GLU A 9 -0.90 -11.27 -14.92
N SER A 10 -0.22 -10.25 -15.46
CA SER A 10 1.23 -10.10 -15.30
C SER A 10 1.64 -9.87 -13.86
N LEU A 11 0.86 -9.10 -13.10
CA LEU A 11 1.10 -8.87 -11.67
C LEU A 11 1.00 -10.17 -10.88
N LEU A 12 -0.05 -10.97 -11.10
CA LEU A 12 -0.21 -12.27 -10.46
C LEU A 12 0.90 -13.25 -10.85
N GLY A 13 1.30 -13.25 -12.13
CA GLY A 13 2.43 -14.04 -12.61
C GLY A 13 3.74 -13.67 -11.92
N ALA A 14 3.97 -12.37 -11.66
CA ALA A 14 5.15 -11.91 -10.94
C ALA A 14 5.17 -12.41 -9.49
N PHE A 15 4.03 -12.34 -8.78
CA PHE A 15 3.90 -12.89 -7.42
C PHE A 15 4.06 -14.41 -7.36
N ALA A 16 3.71 -15.13 -8.43
CA ALA A 16 3.82 -16.58 -8.53
C ALA A 16 5.20 -17.08 -9.01
N SER A 17 6.14 -16.16 -9.30
CA SER A 17 7.47 -16.50 -9.81
C SER A 17 8.46 -16.91 -8.72
N ASP A 18 9.64 -17.39 -9.12
CA ASP A 18 10.79 -17.66 -8.24
C ASP A 18 11.69 -16.43 -8.02
N ALA A 19 11.30 -15.27 -8.57
CA ALA A 19 12.02 -14.02 -8.40
C ALA A 19 11.95 -13.52 -6.95
N PRO A 20 13.00 -12.84 -6.44
CA PRO A 20 13.01 -12.30 -5.09
C PRO A 20 11.95 -11.22 -4.84
N THR A 21 11.46 -10.56 -5.89
CA THR A 21 10.43 -9.52 -5.87
C THR A 21 9.46 -9.69 -7.04
N PRO A 22 8.19 -9.26 -6.92
CA PRO A 22 7.55 -8.67 -5.74
C PRO A 22 7.21 -9.68 -4.64
N GLY A 23 7.18 -9.23 -3.39
CA GLY A 23 6.93 -10.07 -2.21
C GLY A 23 5.70 -9.65 -1.39
N GLY A 24 5.60 -10.17 -0.16
CA GLY A 24 4.45 -9.93 0.73
C GLY A 24 4.23 -8.45 1.09
N GLY A 25 5.29 -7.67 1.32
CA GLY A 25 5.17 -6.23 1.62
C GLY A 25 4.59 -5.45 0.44
N THR A 26 5.01 -5.79 -0.77
CA THR A 26 4.46 -5.27 -2.02
C THR A 26 2.99 -5.65 -2.16
N ALA A 27 2.63 -6.91 -1.89
CA ALA A 27 1.24 -7.37 -1.93
C ALA A 27 0.37 -6.63 -0.90
N ALA A 28 0.86 -6.41 0.32
CA ALA A 28 0.18 -5.65 1.36
C ALA A 28 -0.09 -4.20 0.91
N ALA A 29 0.92 -3.52 0.34
CA ALA A 29 0.75 -2.18 -0.19
C ALA A 29 -0.26 -2.14 -1.35
N LEU A 30 -0.24 -3.09 -2.27
CA LEU A 30 -1.22 -3.17 -3.36
C LEU A 30 -2.64 -3.50 -2.85
N ALA A 31 -2.78 -4.34 -1.82
CA ALA A 31 -4.05 -4.58 -1.14
C ALA A 31 -4.60 -3.28 -0.53
N ALA A 32 -3.77 -2.51 0.17
CA ALA A 32 -4.15 -1.21 0.70
C ALA A 32 -4.52 -0.21 -0.42
N ALA A 33 -3.84 -0.23 -1.56
CA ALA A 33 -4.19 0.58 -2.73
C ALA A 33 -5.58 0.24 -3.27
N MET A 34 -5.93 -1.05 -3.34
CA MET A 34 -7.28 -1.51 -3.69
C MET A 34 -8.32 -1.05 -2.66
N GLY A 35 -8.02 -1.18 -1.36
CA GLY A 35 -8.90 -0.68 -0.30
C GLY A 35 -9.14 0.83 -0.38
N ALA A 36 -8.08 1.60 -0.65
CA ALA A 36 -8.18 3.04 -0.87
C ALA A 36 -9.02 3.40 -2.11
N ALA A 37 -8.90 2.62 -3.19
CA ALA A 37 -9.73 2.80 -4.38
C ALA A 37 -11.22 2.56 -4.10
N LEU A 38 -11.55 1.53 -3.32
CA LEU A 38 -12.94 1.25 -2.91
C LEU A 38 -13.48 2.37 -2.02
N ALA A 39 -12.71 2.86 -1.06
CA ALA A 39 -13.10 4.01 -0.25
C ALA A 39 -13.34 5.28 -1.11
N GLU A 40 -12.46 5.53 -2.09
CA GLU A 40 -12.61 6.62 -3.06
C GLU A 40 -13.91 6.47 -3.88
N MET A 41 -14.23 5.25 -4.33
CA MET A 41 -15.47 4.93 -5.05
C MET A 41 -16.71 5.22 -4.20
N VAL A 42 -16.75 4.76 -2.94
CA VAL A 42 -17.89 5.01 -2.03
C VAL A 42 -18.08 6.52 -1.81
N CYS A 43 -16.99 7.27 -1.65
CA CYS A 43 -17.03 8.72 -1.57
C CYS A 43 -17.64 9.33 -2.84
N ALA A 44 -17.19 8.91 -4.02
CA ALA A 44 -17.68 9.42 -5.30
C ALA A 44 -19.18 9.12 -5.51
N LEU A 45 -19.63 7.90 -5.19
CA LEU A 45 -21.05 7.52 -5.25
C LEU A 45 -21.94 8.32 -4.29
N THR A 46 -21.35 8.84 -3.21
CA THR A 46 -22.04 9.71 -2.25
C THR A 46 -22.10 11.15 -2.76
N LEU A 47 -20.95 11.70 -3.16
CA LEU A 47 -20.80 13.10 -3.60
C LEU A 47 -21.50 13.40 -4.92
N SER A 48 -21.73 12.38 -5.77
CA SER A 48 -22.42 12.53 -7.06
C SER A 48 -23.94 12.62 -6.96
N LYS A 49 -24.53 12.47 -5.76
CA LYS A 49 -25.99 12.44 -5.58
C LYS A 49 -26.46 13.51 -4.61
N GLU A 50 -27.36 14.38 -5.08
CA GLU A 50 -27.97 15.46 -4.29
C GLU A 50 -28.74 14.97 -3.06
N LYS A 51 -29.35 13.78 -3.14
CA LYS A 51 -30.03 13.18 -1.98
C LYS A 51 -29.12 12.94 -0.77
N TYR A 52 -27.79 13.01 -0.94
CA TYR A 52 -26.80 12.89 0.12
C TYR A 52 -26.09 14.22 0.43
N ALA A 53 -26.62 15.36 -0.01
CA ALA A 53 -26.00 16.68 0.18
C ALA A 53 -25.60 16.97 1.65
N ALA A 54 -26.42 16.56 2.61
CA ALA A 54 -26.13 16.70 4.04
C ALA A 54 -24.86 15.97 4.50
N SER A 55 -24.42 14.93 3.76
CA SER A 55 -23.19 14.18 4.04
C SER A 55 -21.97 14.68 3.27
N HIS A 56 -22.15 15.56 2.26
CA HIS A 56 -21.07 15.92 1.34
C HIS A 56 -19.87 16.55 2.06
N ASP A 57 -20.12 17.43 3.03
CA ASP A 57 -19.05 18.10 3.78
C ASP A 57 -18.23 17.11 4.62
N ALA A 58 -18.86 16.07 5.17
CA ALA A 58 -18.17 15.03 5.92
C ALA A 58 -17.39 14.06 5.01
N VAL A 59 -17.91 13.76 3.82
CA VAL A 59 -17.32 12.77 2.91
C VAL A 59 -16.19 13.34 2.04
N ARG A 60 -16.25 14.63 1.69
CA ARG A 60 -15.23 15.30 0.86
C ARG A 60 -13.79 15.18 1.40
N PRO A 61 -13.50 15.39 2.70
CA PRO A 61 -12.14 15.17 3.22
C PRO A 61 -11.69 13.72 3.14
N ILE A 62 -12.61 12.76 3.34
CA ILE A 62 -12.34 11.32 3.22
C ILE A 62 -11.97 10.97 1.78
N ALA A 63 -12.70 11.50 0.79
CA ALA A 63 -12.39 11.32 -0.63
C ALA A 63 -10.96 11.79 -0.96
N GLY A 64 -10.57 12.96 -0.44
CA GLY A 64 -9.22 13.48 -0.59
C GLY A 64 -8.16 12.62 0.09
N ALA A 65 -8.46 12.08 1.28
CA ALA A 65 -7.57 11.17 2.00
C ALA A 65 -7.39 9.84 1.25
N ALA A 66 -8.48 9.22 0.80
CA ALA A 66 -8.48 7.97 0.05
C ALA A 66 -7.67 8.09 -1.25
N ARG A 67 -7.88 9.16 -2.03
CA ARG A 67 -7.12 9.40 -3.26
C ARG A 67 -5.62 9.55 -3.00
N ARG A 68 -5.21 10.29 -1.96
CA ARG A 68 -3.79 10.44 -1.60
C ARG A 68 -3.20 9.12 -1.11
N ALA A 69 -3.92 8.39 -0.27
CA ALA A 69 -3.51 7.10 0.25
C ALA A 69 -3.32 6.08 -0.88
N ARG A 70 -4.21 6.04 -1.88
CA ARG A 70 -4.06 5.16 -3.05
C ARG A 70 -2.74 5.39 -3.78
N GLN A 71 -2.35 6.65 -4.00
CA GLN A 71 -1.07 7.00 -4.63
C GLN A 71 0.12 6.67 -3.71
N GLU A 72 -0.02 6.93 -2.40
CA GLU A 72 0.99 6.57 -1.39
C GLU A 72 1.24 5.06 -1.37
N PHE A 73 0.20 4.23 -1.43
CA PHE A 73 0.33 2.77 -1.44
C PHE A 73 0.95 2.21 -2.70
N LEU A 74 0.63 2.77 -3.88
CA LEU A 74 1.30 2.38 -5.12
C LEU A 74 2.80 2.71 -5.07
N TRP A 75 3.15 3.87 -4.52
CA TRP A 75 4.54 4.24 -4.27
C TRP A 75 5.22 3.28 -3.28
N LEU A 76 4.58 2.98 -2.16
CA LEU A 76 5.12 2.07 -1.14
C LEU A 76 5.29 0.64 -1.67
N ALA A 77 4.42 0.16 -2.55
CA ALA A 77 4.58 -1.14 -3.20
C ALA A 77 5.89 -1.19 -4.02
N ARG A 78 6.16 -0.12 -4.79
CA ARG A 78 7.43 0.01 -5.53
C ARG A 78 8.63 0.07 -4.59
N GLU A 79 8.56 0.90 -3.56
CA GLU A 79 9.64 1.06 -2.58
C GLU A 79 9.95 -0.24 -1.84
N ASP A 80 8.95 -1.08 -1.57
CA ASP A 80 9.14 -2.38 -0.91
C ASP A 80 9.96 -3.33 -1.79
N SER A 81 9.58 -3.42 -3.08
CA SER A 81 10.33 -4.17 -4.09
C SER A 81 11.77 -3.66 -4.21
N ASP A 82 11.94 -2.34 -4.37
CA ASP A 82 13.24 -1.73 -4.56
C ASP A 82 14.14 -1.89 -3.30
N ALA A 83 13.55 -1.81 -2.09
CA ALA A 83 14.25 -2.04 -0.83
C ALA A 83 14.71 -3.50 -0.68
N TYR A 84 13.87 -4.47 -1.07
CA TYR A 84 14.24 -5.89 -1.00
C TYR A 84 15.33 -6.25 -2.02
N GLU A 85 15.26 -5.70 -3.24
CA GLU A 85 16.33 -5.82 -4.24
C GLU A 85 17.66 -5.27 -3.71
N ALA A 86 17.63 -4.15 -2.98
CA ALA A 86 18.83 -3.61 -2.33
C ALA A 86 19.40 -4.55 -1.26
N VAL A 87 18.55 -5.27 -0.50
CA VAL A 87 18.99 -6.29 0.46
C VAL A 87 19.68 -7.46 -0.26
N VAL A 88 19.08 -7.95 -1.36
CA VAL A 88 19.66 -9.04 -2.17
C VAL A 88 21.01 -8.60 -2.74
N ALA A 89 21.10 -7.42 -3.34
CA ALA A 89 22.33 -6.88 -3.89
C ALA A 89 23.42 -6.69 -2.81
N ALA A 90 23.06 -6.16 -1.63
CA ALA A 90 23.99 -5.99 -0.52
C ALA A 90 24.52 -7.33 0.00
N ARG A 91 23.68 -8.38 0.02
CA ARG A 91 24.10 -9.73 0.44
C ARG A 91 25.06 -10.38 -0.55
N GLY A 92 24.96 -10.04 -1.85
CA GLY A 92 25.83 -10.51 -2.92
C GLY A 92 27.21 -9.85 -2.99
N LEU A 93 27.49 -8.82 -2.19
CA LEU A 93 28.79 -8.12 -2.22
C LEU A 93 29.96 -9.04 -1.78
N PRO A 94 31.19 -8.80 -2.30
CA PRO A 94 32.39 -9.54 -1.91
C PRO A 94 32.67 -9.52 -0.41
N ARG A 95 33.38 -10.53 0.09
CA ARG A 95 33.66 -10.71 1.53
C ARG A 95 35.05 -11.30 1.83
N GLU A 96 35.98 -11.22 0.88
CA GLU A 96 37.30 -11.85 0.99
C GLU A 96 38.26 -11.04 1.87
N THR A 97 38.19 -9.71 1.83
CA THR A 97 39.02 -8.82 2.65
C THR A 97 38.25 -8.19 3.80
N ASP A 98 38.95 -7.71 4.84
CA ASP A 98 38.32 -6.99 5.96
C ASP A 98 37.59 -5.72 5.49
N ALA A 99 38.17 -5.00 4.53
CA ALA A 99 37.54 -3.83 3.93
C ALA A 99 36.23 -4.20 3.20
N GLN A 100 36.24 -5.31 2.45
CA GLN A 100 35.04 -5.84 1.78
C GLN A 100 33.98 -6.28 2.80
N ARG A 101 34.37 -7.02 3.84
CA ARG A 101 33.47 -7.43 4.92
C ARG A 101 32.81 -6.23 5.61
N ALA A 102 33.59 -5.20 5.93
CA ALA A 102 33.10 -3.99 6.58
C ALA A 102 32.15 -3.19 5.66
N ALA A 103 32.48 -3.05 4.37
CA ALA A 103 31.62 -2.38 3.40
C ALA A 103 30.30 -3.13 3.18
N ARG A 104 30.37 -4.46 3.03
CA ARG A 104 29.21 -5.34 2.91
C ARG A 104 28.30 -5.23 4.13
N ALA A 105 28.87 -5.31 5.34
CA ALA A 105 28.09 -5.20 6.58
C ALA A 105 27.30 -3.89 6.64
N ARG A 106 27.96 -2.75 6.35
CA ARG A 106 27.29 -1.44 6.29
C ARG A 106 26.14 -1.41 5.27
N ARG A 107 26.35 -1.94 4.06
CA ARG A 107 25.31 -1.97 3.02
C ARG A 107 24.12 -2.85 3.40
N VAL A 108 24.38 -4.01 4.02
CA VAL A 108 23.30 -4.90 4.48
C VAL A 108 22.49 -4.23 5.60
N THR A 109 23.14 -3.56 6.55
CA THR A 109 22.45 -2.82 7.62
C THR A 109 21.53 -1.74 7.06
N GLU A 110 22.03 -0.92 6.13
CA GLU A 110 21.20 0.15 5.54
C GLU A 110 20.05 -0.41 4.70
N ALA A 111 20.30 -1.44 3.89
CA ALA A 111 19.25 -2.07 3.09
C ALA A 111 18.16 -2.70 3.99
N ASN A 112 18.56 -3.39 5.06
CA ASN A 112 17.60 -3.94 6.04
C ASN A 112 16.79 -2.85 6.74
N ARG A 113 17.40 -1.69 7.03
CA ARG A 113 16.69 -0.55 7.63
C ARG A 113 15.56 -0.07 6.72
N LEU A 114 15.85 0.11 5.43
CA LEU A 114 14.85 0.49 4.43
C LEU A 114 13.77 -0.60 4.27
N ALA A 115 14.18 -1.86 4.17
CA ALA A 115 13.25 -2.99 4.04
C ALA A 115 12.32 -3.16 5.27
N ALA A 116 12.72 -2.67 6.45
CA ALA A 116 11.86 -2.62 7.63
C ALA A 116 10.99 -1.35 7.68
N GLU A 117 11.50 -0.23 7.17
CA GLU A 117 10.82 1.07 7.20
C GLU A 117 9.61 1.12 6.24
N VAL A 118 9.72 0.50 5.06
CA VAL A 118 8.65 0.54 4.06
C VAL A 118 7.36 -0.17 4.56
N PRO A 119 7.39 -1.42 5.07
CA PRO A 119 6.21 -2.05 5.65
C PRO A 119 5.60 -1.26 6.81
N MET A 120 6.43 -0.66 7.67
CA MET A 120 5.95 0.20 8.77
C MET A 120 5.21 1.44 8.25
N ARG A 121 5.70 2.06 7.16
CA ARG A 121 5.01 3.18 6.51
C ARG A 121 3.68 2.72 5.89
N THR A 122 3.64 1.55 5.25
CA THR A 122 2.42 0.92 4.72
C THR A 122 1.38 0.71 5.81
N ALA A 123 1.75 0.05 6.92
CA ALA A 123 0.83 -0.20 8.02
C ALA A 123 0.30 1.11 8.64
N ARG A 124 1.16 2.11 8.85
CA ARG A 124 0.74 3.43 9.34
C ARG A 124 -0.22 4.12 8.39
N ALA A 125 0.04 4.09 7.09
CA ALA A 125 -0.85 4.67 6.09
C ALA A 125 -2.19 3.94 6.03
N ALA A 126 -2.18 2.60 6.12
CA ALA A 126 -3.37 1.78 6.16
C ALA A 126 -4.25 2.10 7.37
N VAL A 127 -3.67 2.16 8.58
CA VAL A 127 -4.38 2.53 9.81
C VAL A 127 -4.96 3.95 9.72
N ARG A 128 -4.21 4.92 9.16
CA ARG A 128 -4.72 6.30 8.98
C ARG A 128 -5.98 6.32 8.11
N LEU A 129 -6.01 5.57 7.01
CA LEU A 129 -7.17 5.53 6.14
C LEU A 129 -8.31 4.71 6.74
N LEU A 130 -8.00 3.56 7.36
CA LEU A 130 -8.95 2.69 8.05
C LEU A 130 -9.75 3.47 9.10
N ALA A 131 -9.11 4.36 9.84
CA ALA A 131 -9.76 5.22 10.84
C ALA A 131 -10.85 6.14 10.27
N THR A 132 -10.86 6.39 8.95
CA THR A 132 -11.90 7.22 8.29
C THR A 132 -13.11 6.41 7.81
N LEU A 133 -12.98 5.09 7.70
CA LEU A 133 -14.02 4.23 7.12
C LEU A 133 -15.29 4.10 7.96
N PRO A 134 -15.25 4.12 9.32
CA PRO A 134 -16.49 4.13 10.10
C PRO A 134 -17.39 5.33 9.78
N ASP A 135 -16.79 6.51 9.62
CA ASP A 135 -17.51 7.73 9.24
C ASP A 135 -18.06 7.64 7.82
N LEU A 136 -17.28 7.08 6.89
CA LEU A 136 -17.73 6.83 5.51
C LEU A 136 -18.88 5.82 5.47
N ALA A 137 -18.84 4.76 6.27
CA ALA A 137 -19.90 3.76 6.35
C ALA A 137 -21.20 4.34 6.93
N ALA A 138 -21.09 5.22 7.94
CA ALA A 138 -22.24 5.84 8.59
C ALA A 138 -22.88 6.96 7.76
N LYS A 139 -22.07 7.77 7.06
CA LYS A 139 -22.51 9.00 6.38
C LYS A 139 -22.55 8.87 4.85
N GLY A 140 -21.89 7.85 4.31
CA GLY A 140 -21.82 7.58 2.88
C GLY A 140 -23.09 6.99 2.29
N ASN A 141 -23.02 6.65 1.01
CA ASN A 141 -24.10 5.96 0.32
C ASN A 141 -24.32 4.56 0.93
N PRO A 142 -25.48 4.28 1.57
CA PRO A 142 -25.72 2.99 2.25
C PRO A 142 -25.71 1.80 1.30
N ASN A 143 -26.00 2.00 0.02
CA ASN A 143 -25.94 0.95 -0.99
C ASN A 143 -24.51 0.48 -1.32
N ALA A 144 -23.49 1.20 -0.84
CA ALA A 144 -22.07 0.87 -1.05
C ALA A 144 -21.35 0.59 0.29
N VAL A 145 -22.10 0.33 1.36
CA VAL A 145 -21.51 0.04 2.69
C VAL A 145 -20.66 -1.23 2.68
N THR A 146 -21.01 -2.21 1.86
CA THR A 146 -20.24 -3.44 1.69
C THR A 146 -18.88 -3.17 1.05
N ASP A 147 -18.80 -2.20 0.14
CA ASP A 147 -17.53 -1.79 -0.48
C ASP A 147 -16.62 -1.09 0.53
N ALA A 148 -17.20 -0.28 1.43
CA ALA A 148 -16.46 0.30 2.56
C ALA A 148 -15.97 -0.78 3.54
N GLY A 149 -16.75 -1.85 3.75
CA GLY A 149 -16.34 -3.03 4.52
C GLY A 149 -15.16 -3.78 3.88
N THR A 150 -15.22 -4.06 2.58
CA THR A 150 -14.10 -4.66 1.83
C THR A 150 -12.86 -3.77 1.88
N ALA A 151 -13.03 -2.44 1.76
CA ALA A 151 -11.92 -1.50 1.92
C ALA A 151 -11.25 -1.62 3.30
N ALA A 152 -12.05 -1.77 4.37
CA ALA A 152 -11.54 -1.94 5.72
C ALA A 152 -10.72 -3.23 5.88
N LEU A 153 -11.23 -4.35 5.37
CA LEU A 153 -10.53 -5.65 5.44
C LEU A 153 -9.20 -5.63 4.66
N LEU A 154 -9.16 -4.99 3.50
CA LEU A 154 -7.93 -4.84 2.71
C LEU A 154 -6.89 -3.97 3.42
N LEU A 155 -7.32 -2.88 4.05
CA LEU A 155 -6.44 -2.00 4.84
C LEU A 155 -5.96 -2.68 6.13
N GLU A 156 -6.82 -3.46 6.78
CA GLU A 156 -6.45 -4.26 7.95
C GLU A 156 -5.39 -5.30 7.57
N ALA A 157 -5.63 -6.08 6.51
CA ALA A 157 -4.68 -7.08 6.03
C ALA A 157 -3.31 -6.47 5.68
N ALA A 158 -3.30 -5.24 5.15
CA ALA A 158 -2.07 -4.52 4.86
C ALA A 158 -1.32 -4.00 6.10
N ALA A 159 -1.99 -3.94 7.25
CA ALA A 159 -1.44 -3.47 8.52
C ALA A 159 -1.00 -4.59 9.48
N GLN A 160 -1.38 -5.84 9.20
CA GLN A 160 -0.96 -7.04 9.94
C GLN A 160 0.50 -7.42 9.63
#